data_AF-A0A1B6DE19-F1
#
_entry.id   AF-A0A1B6DE19-F1
#
_cell.length_a   1.000
_cell.length_b   1.000
_cell.length_c   1.000
_cell.angle_alpha   90.00
_cell.angle_beta   90.00
_cell.angle_gamma   90.00
#
_symmetry.space_group_name_H-M   'P 1'
#
loop_
_entity.id
_entity.type
_entity.pdbx_description
1 polymer ?
#
loop_
_entity_poly.entity_id
_entity_poly.type
_entity_poly.pdbx_seq_one_letter_code
_entity_poly.pdbx_strand_id
1 'polypeptide(L)'
;TAQIVEGSLAFYENVYFLRKSRAELWLKTNKSNKISEKTKKNTSETHDKNLHIMSDCTIKMPISIGLEKNSPLKLKFDFLLQKLVETGLIDKWLNDVIHPIKLTEAKFKEDEIKALMNLKKLYGGLIAISIGYMISGIVLLFENLHWKYFGVSPSLTTKYYNNQ
;
A
#
# COMPACT_ATOMS: atom_id res chain seq x y z
N THR A 1 -7.08 27.42 13.35
CA THR A 1 -6.64 26.01 13.21
C THR A 1 -7.72 25.08 12.68
N ALA A 2 -9.00 25.47 12.65
CA ALA A 2 -10.10 24.63 12.10
C ALA A 2 -10.14 24.59 10.55
N GLN A 3 -9.90 25.71 9.85
CA GLN A 3 -9.93 25.78 8.37
C GLN A 3 -8.84 24.96 7.67
N ILE A 4 -7.80 24.61 8.41
CA ILE A 4 -6.69 23.75 7.97
C ILE A 4 -7.15 22.32 7.68
N VAL A 5 -8.23 21.89 8.35
CA VAL A 5 -8.79 20.54 8.27
C VAL A 5 -9.71 20.38 7.05
N GLU A 6 -10.12 21.48 6.43
CA GLU A 6 -11.12 21.53 5.35
C GLU A 6 -10.54 21.23 3.95
N GLY A 7 -9.24 20.89 3.83
CA GLY A 7 -8.60 20.55 2.56
C GLY A 7 -8.35 21.73 1.61
N SER A 8 -8.67 22.96 2.05
CA SER A 8 -8.51 24.21 1.29
C SER A 8 -7.05 24.69 1.19
N LEU A 9 -6.18 24.25 2.09
CA LEU A 9 -4.80 24.73 2.20
C LEU A 9 -3.77 23.60 2.03
N ALA A 10 -2.88 23.76 1.04
CA ALA A 10 -1.70 22.94 0.88
C ALA A 10 -0.66 23.33 1.94
N PHE A 11 -0.22 22.35 2.75
CA PHE A 11 0.89 22.53 3.69
C PHE A 11 2.22 22.35 2.98
N TYR A 12 2.97 23.44 2.86
CA TYR A 12 4.34 23.41 2.36
C TYR A 12 5.29 23.20 3.52
N GLU A 13 5.78 21.97 3.66
CA GLU A 13 6.73 21.62 4.71
C GLU A 13 7.73 20.58 4.17
N ASN A 14 8.80 20.36 4.94
CA ASN A 14 9.75 19.30 4.64
C ASN A 14 9.06 17.93 4.51
N VAL A 15 9.32 17.24 3.39
CA VAL A 15 8.78 15.90 3.08
C VAL A 15 9.07 14.89 4.20
N TYR A 16 10.24 14.94 4.83
CA TYR A 16 10.60 14.03 5.93
C TYR A 16 9.76 14.28 7.17
N PHE A 17 9.43 15.54 7.46
CA PHE A 17 8.53 15.89 8.55
C PHE A 17 7.12 15.37 8.27
N LEU A 18 6.60 15.60 7.06
CA LEU A 18 5.28 15.10 6.65
C LEU A 18 5.20 13.56 6.74
N ARG A 19 6.25 12.85 6.31
CA ARG A 19 6.32 11.38 6.45
C ARG A 19 6.29 10.93 7.90
N LYS A 20 7.02 11.61 8.78
CA LYS A 20 7.00 11.36 10.23
C LYS A 20 5.60 11.59 10.81
N SER A 21 4.97 12.72 10.52
CA SER A 21 3.61 13.02 10.99
C SER A 21 2.60 11.99 10.49
N ARG A 22 2.71 11.54 9.23
CA ARG A 22 1.86 10.46 8.68
C ARG A 22 2.01 9.16 9.48
N ALA A 23 3.24 8.77 9.78
CA ALA A 23 3.53 7.57 10.57
C ALA A 23 3.00 7.68 12.01
N GLU A 24 3.16 8.83 12.67
CA GLU A 24 2.64 9.08 14.01
C GLU A 24 1.10 9.06 14.05
N LEU A 25 0.44 9.64 13.04
CA LEU A 25 -1.02 9.60 12.90
C LEU A 25 -1.51 8.16 12.81
N TRP A 26 -0.88 7.32 12.00
CA TRP A 26 -1.26 5.91 11.88
C TRP A 26 -1.09 5.14 13.19
N LEU A 27 0.04 5.33 13.90
CA LEU A 27 0.26 4.72 15.22
C LEU A 27 -0.84 5.13 16.20
N LYS A 28 -1.25 6.41 16.19
CA LYS A 28 -2.32 6.93 17.03
C LYS A 28 -3.68 6.32 16.66
N THR A 29 -4.00 6.21 15.38
CA THR A 29 -5.25 5.56 14.90
C THR A 29 -5.31 4.09 15.32
N ASN A 30 -4.22 3.34 15.16
CA ASN A 30 -4.17 1.94 15.58
C ASN A 30 -4.29 1.76 17.09
N LYS A 31 -3.66 2.64 17.88
CA LYS A 31 -3.79 2.64 19.34
C LYS A 31 -5.22 2.99 19.77
N SER A 32 -5.86 3.94 19.10
CA SER A 32 -7.26 4.34 19.33
C SER A 32 -8.24 3.23 19.00
N ASN A 33 -8.02 2.48 17.91
CA ASN A 33 -8.86 1.34 17.53
C ASN A 33 -8.77 0.20 18.57
N LYS A 34 -7.57 -0.11 19.09
CA LYS A 34 -7.40 -1.07 20.20
C LYS A 34 -8.08 -0.64 21.51
N ILE A 35 -8.19 0.66 21.77
CA ILE A 35 -8.85 1.20 22.97
C ILE A 35 -10.37 1.25 22.77
N SER A 36 -10.84 1.57 21.56
CA SER A 36 -12.28 1.66 21.23
C SER A 36 -12.99 0.30 21.23
N GLU A 37 -12.27 -0.82 21.02
CA GLU A 37 -12.85 -2.16 21.23
C GLU A 37 -13.31 -2.41 22.68
N LYS A 38 -12.76 -1.68 23.66
CA LYS A 38 -13.17 -1.77 25.08
C LYS A 38 -14.28 -0.79 25.47
N THR A 39 -14.68 0.16 24.62
CA THR A 39 -15.72 1.13 24.96
C THR A 39 -16.51 1.54 23.72
N LYS A 40 -17.57 0.77 23.42
CA LYS A 40 -18.63 1.22 22.49
C LYS A 40 -19.33 2.44 23.10
N LYS A 41 -19.02 3.65 22.63
CA LYS A 41 -19.98 4.76 22.63
C LYS A 41 -19.61 5.84 21.62
N ASN A 42 -20.46 5.95 20.61
CA ASN A 42 -20.93 7.15 19.92
C ASN A 42 -20.02 8.39 19.99
N THR A 43 -19.29 8.68 18.92
CA THR A 43 -19.20 10.04 18.35
C THR A 43 -18.82 9.88 16.88
N SER A 44 -19.76 10.25 16.03
CA SER A 44 -19.61 10.49 14.60
C SER A 44 -18.52 11.53 14.32
N GLU A 45 -17.90 11.41 13.14
CA GLU A 45 -16.97 12.40 12.54
C GLU A 45 -15.51 12.33 13.00
N THR A 46 -14.90 11.16 12.91
CA THR A 46 -13.46 11.13 12.61
C THR A 46 -13.28 11.45 11.13
N HIS A 47 -13.12 12.74 10.79
CA HIS A 47 -12.52 13.15 9.53
C HIS A 47 -11.29 12.26 9.28
N ASP A 48 -11.27 11.55 8.15
CA ASP A 48 -10.13 10.77 7.70
C ASP A 48 -8.95 11.74 7.51
N LYS A 49 -8.15 11.90 8.57
CA LYS A 49 -6.91 12.67 8.54
C LYS A 49 -5.83 11.88 7.80
N ASN A 50 -6.09 11.55 6.53
CA ASN A 50 -5.12 10.92 5.66
C ASN A 50 -4.23 12.02 5.09
N LEU A 51 -3.03 12.17 5.66
CA LEU A 51 -2.02 13.08 5.13
C LEU A 51 -1.48 12.50 3.82
N HIS A 52 -2.01 13.00 2.70
CA HIS A 52 -1.50 12.68 1.37
C HIS A 52 -0.31 13.59 1.04
N ILE A 53 0.85 12.99 0.80
CA ILE A 53 2.07 13.71 0.41
C ILE A 53 2.17 13.63 -1.12
N MET A 54 2.15 14.76 -1.80
CA MET A 54 2.36 14.83 -3.25
C MET A 54 3.75 14.33 -3.63
N SER A 55 3.84 13.51 -4.69
CA SER A 55 5.11 13.03 -5.22
C SER A 55 5.96 14.16 -5.80
N ASP A 56 5.31 15.10 -6.48
CA ASP A 56 5.95 16.21 -7.16
C ASP A 56 5.53 17.54 -6.52
N CYS A 57 6.50 18.25 -5.94
CA CYS A 57 6.29 19.58 -5.37
C CYS A 57 6.59 20.66 -6.41
N THR A 58 5.63 21.56 -6.65
CA THR A 58 5.81 22.75 -7.50
C THR A 58 6.81 23.74 -6.89
N ILE A 59 6.89 23.79 -5.55
CA ILE A 59 7.76 24.71 -4.82
C ILE A 59 8.97 23.96 -4.25
N LYS A 60 10.17 24.38 -4.65
CA LYS A 60 11.44 23.92 -4.07
C LYS A 60 12.00 25.01 -3.18
N MET A 61 11.95 24.82 -1.86
CA MET A 61 12.51 25.76 -0.88
C MET A 61 13.93 25.31 -0.49
N PRO A 62 14.99 26.01 -0.92
CA PRO A 62 16.34 25.68 -0.47
C PRO A 62 16.51 26.08 1.00
N ILE A 63 17.26 25.26 1.75
CA ILE A 63 17.65 25.57 3.12
C ILE A 63 18.92 26.41 3.07
N SER A 64 18.90 27.60 3.66
CA SER A 64 20.05 28.50 3.75
C SER A 64 20.36 28.84 5.19
N ILE A 65 21.65 28.95 5.51
CA ILE A 65 22.12 29.37 6.84
C ILE A 65 22.44 30.87 6.77
N GLY A 66 21.73 31.66 7.57
CA GLY A 66 21.95 33.10 7.66
C GLY A 66 23.12 33.44 8.56
N LEU A 67 24.05 34.26 8.07
CA LEU A 67 25.09 34.91 8.88
C LEU A 67 24.89 36.42 8.85
N GLU A 68 25.37 37.11 9.88
CA GLU A 68 25.36 38.57 9.93
C GLU A 68 26.12 39.18 8.73
N LYS A 69 25.64 40.32 8.23
CA LYS A 69 26.27 41.03 7.11
C LYS A 69 27.72 41.35 7.47
N ASN A 70 28.65 41.05 6.56
CA ASN A 70 30.09 41.24 6.71
C ASN A 70 30.74 40.43 7.85
N SER A 71 30.10 39.35 8.30
CA SER A 71 30.76 38.43 9.22
C SER A 71 32.03 37.84 8.58
N PRO A 72 33.21 37.97 9.21
CA PRO A 72 34.45 37.37 8.70
C PRO A 72 34.39 35.83 8.68
N LEU A 73 33.39 35.24 9.34
CA LEU A 73 33.16 33.80 9.39
C LEU A 73 32.53 33.26 8.12
N LYS A 74 31.85 34.10 7.32
CA LYS A 74 31.14 33.67 6.11
C LYS A 74 32.05 32.89 5.14
N LEU A 75 33.23 33.44 4.85
CA LEU A 75 34.18 32.83 3.91
C LEU A 75 34.64 31.43 4.36
N LYS A 76 34.94 31.28 5.66
CA LYS A 76 35.38 30.00 6.22
C LYS A 76 34.22 29.00 6.27
N PHE A 77 33.03 29.47 6.62
CA PHE A 77 31.85 28.65 6.71
C PHE A 77 31.43 28.10 5.34
N ASP A 78 31.39 28.95 4.32
CA ASP A 78 31.04 28.54 2.95
C ASP A 78 32.03 27.51 2.41
N PHE A 79 33.33 27.67 2.66
CA PHE A 79 34.35 26.69 2.26
C PHE A 79 34.20 25.34 2.96
N LEU A 80 33.91 25.35 4.27
CA LEU A 80 33.66 24.12 5.02
C LEU A 80 32.39 23.42 4.53
N LEU A 81 31.32 24.20 4.28
CA LEU A 81 30.05 23.67 3.82
C LEU A 81 30.20 23.06 2.43
N GLN A 82 30.95 23.70 1.54
CA GLN A 82 31.32 23.14 0.24
C GLN A 82 32.06 21.79 0.39
N LYS A 83 33.09 21.72 1.23
CA LYS A 83 33.80 20.45 1.49
C LYS A 83 32.89 19.36 2.07
N LEU A 84 31.98 19.72 2.97
CA LEU A 84 31.03 18.78 3.57
C LEU A 84 30.02 18.23 2.54
N VAL A 85 29.64 19.05 1.56
CA VAL A 85 28.81 18.63 0.42
C VAL A 85 29.61 17.75 -0.53
N GLU A 86 30.81 18.18 -0.94
CA GLU A 86 31.67 17.43 -1.88
C GLU A 86 32.09 16.05 -1.35
N THR A 87 32.32 15.95 -0.04
CA THR A 87 32.63 14.67 0.63
C THR A 87 31.39 13.79 0.85
N GLY A 88 30.18 14.29 0.57
CA GLY A 88 28.92 13.58 0.80
C GLY A 88 28.58 13.37 2.29
N LEU A 89 29.26 14.08 3.21
CA LEU A 89 29.03 13.90 4.63
C LEU A 89 27.63 14.36 5.05
N ILE A 90 27.14 15.44 4.42
CA ILE A 90 25.78 15.95 4.64
C ILE A 90 24.74 14.92 4.20
N ASP A 91 24.92 14.29 3.03
CA ASP A 91 23.98 13.27 2.53
C ASP A 91 23.98 12.04 3.43
N LYS A 92 25.15 11.62 3.90
CA LYS A 92 25.28 10.53 4.87
C LYS A 92 24.56 10.85 6.17
N TRP A 93 24.84 12.02 6.75
CA TRP A 93 24.21 12.46 8.00
C TRP A 93 22.69 12.57 7.86
N LEU A 94 22.23 13.17 6.76
CA LEU A 94 20.80 13.30 6.46
C LEU A 94 20.14 11.92 6.38
N ASN A 95 20.77 10.97 5.66
CA ASN A 95 20.26 9.62 5.56
C ASN A 95 20.19 8.90 6.92
N ASP A 96 21.17 9.13 7.79
CA ASP A 96 21.22 8.56 9.14
C ASP A 96 20.08 9.11 10.03
N VAL A 97 19.88 10.43 10.02
CA VAL A 97 18.78 11.09 10.77
C VAL A 97 17.40 10.67 10.26
N ILE A 98 17.25 10.45 8.95
CA ILE A 98 15.98 10.05 8.34
C ILE A 98 15.72 8.54 8.45
N HIS A 99 16.75 7.74 8.66
CA HIS A 99 16.63 6.28 8.78
C HIS A 99 15.48 5.79 9.67
N PRO A 100 15.28 6.29 10.91
CA PRO A 100 14.15 5.89 11.75
C PRO A 100 12.77 6.21 11.13
N ILE A 101 12.67 7.31 10.38
CA ILE A 101 11.43 7.71 9.70
C ILE A 101 11.12 6.73 8.56
N LYS A 102 12.15 6.38 7.76
CA LYS A 102 12.02 5.39 6.68
C LYS A 102 11.60 4.02 7.21
N LEU A 103 12.17 3.58 8.32
CA LEU A 103 11.82 2.29 8.92
C LEU A 103 10.35 2.25 9.36
N THR A 104 9.86 3.34 9.94
CA THR A 104 8.45 3.45 10.36
C THR A 104 7.51 3.51 9.15
N GLU A 105 7.88 4.24 8.10
CA GLU A 105 7.12 4.31 6.85
C GLU A 105 7.04 2.95 6.12
N ALA A 106 8.14 2.18 6.13
CA ALA A 106 8.16 0.84 5.52
C ALA A 106 7.18 -0.11 6.22
N LYS A 107 7.17 -0.12 7.57
CA LYS A 107 6.20 -0.89 8.36
C LYS A 107 4.76 -0.49 8.06
N PHE A 108 4.51 0.82 7.97
CA PHE A 108 3.19 1.33 7.57
C PHE A 108 2.75 0.81 6.20
N LYS A 109 3.62 0.86 5.19
CA LYS A 109 3.31 0.36 3.84
C LYS A 109 3.04 -1.13 3.82
N GLU A 110 3.82 -1.92 4.56
CA GLU A 110 3.57 -3.36 4.68
C GLU A 110 2.20 -3.66 5.30
N ASP A 111 1.83 -2.93 6.35
CA ASP A 111 0.54 -3.11 7.01
C ASP A 111 -0.64 -2.60 6.16
N GLU A 112 -0.44 -1.54 5.38
CA GLU A 112 -1.39 -1.07 4.37
C GLU A 112 -1.60 -2.12 3.26
N ILE A 113 -0.53 -2.73 2.75
CA ILE A 113 -0.58 -3.79 1.74
C ILE A 113 -1.31 -5.03 2.29
N LYS A 114 -1.02 -5.43 3.54
CA LYS A 114 -1.73 -6.52 4.21
C LYS A 114 -3.22 -6.21 4.38
N ALA A 115 -3.58 -4.99 4.74
CA ALA A 115 -4.98 -4.54 4.83
C ALA A 115 -5.67 -4.47 3.45
N LEU A 116 -4.92 -4.14 2.38
CA LEU A 116 -5.41 -4.12 1.01
C LEU A 116 -5.61 -5.51 0.41
N MET A 117 -4.89 -6.53 0.90
CA MET A 117 -5.12 -7.94 0.59
C MET A 117 -6.35 -8.48 1.34
N ASN A 118 -7.42 -7.69 1.35
CA ASN A 118 -8.72 -8.08 1.86
C ASN A 118 -9.34 -9.09 0.87
N LEU A 119 -9.89 -10.19 1.40
CA LEU A 119 -10.55 -11.25 0.64
C LEU A 119 -11.57 -10.68 -0.38
N LYS A 120 -12.15 -9.51 -0.12
CA LYS A 120 -13.05 -8.81 -1.03
C LYS A 120 -12.45 -8.56 -2.42
N LYS A 121 -11.15 -8.24 -2.53
CA LYS A 121 -10.47 -8.06 -3.83
C LYS A 121 -10.11 -9.39 -4.50
N LEU A 122 -9.82 -10.42 -3.70
CA LEU A 122 -9.55 -11.78 -4.18
C LEU A 122 -10.84 -12.51 -4.61
N TYR A 123 -12.00 -12.04 -4.17
CA TYR A 123 -13.31 -12.65 -4.43
C TYR A 123 -13.61 -12.82 -5.91
N GLY A 124 -13.20 -11.87 -6.76
CA GLY A 124 -13.36 -11.98 -8.22
C GLY A 124 -12.58 -13.17 -8.81
N GLY A 125 -11.35 -13.40 -8.32
CA GLY A 125 -10.55 -14.56 -8.72
C GLY A 125 -11.13 -15.89 -8.23
N LEU A 126 -11.64 -15.92 -7.00
CA LEU A 126 -12.32 -17.09 -6.44
C LEU A 126 -13.59 -17.43 -7.22
N ILE A 127 -14.37 -16.42 -7.64
CA ILE A 127 -15.56 -16.58 -8.47
C ILE A 127 -15.19 -17.15 -9.84
N ALA A 128 -14.13 -16.65 -10.47
CA ALA A 128 -13.70 -17.11 -11.79
C ALA A 128 -13.28 -18.60 -11.77
N ILE A 129 -12.52 -19.00 -10.74
CA ILE A 129 -12.12 -20.40 -10.54
C ILE A 129 -13.34 -21.30 -10.29
N SER A 130 -14.29 -20.84 -9.48
CA SER A 130 -15.52 -21.59 -9.18
C SER A 130 -16.34 -21.86 -10.45
N ILE A 131 -16.49 -20.86 -11.33
CA ILE A 131 -17.22 -21.00 -12.59
C ILE A 131 -16.50 -21.97 -13.54
N GLY A 132 -15.17 -21.86 -13.66
CA GLY A 132 -14.39 -22.78 -14.49
C GLY A 132 -14.55 -24.24 -14.04
N TYR A 133 -14.54 -24.47 -12.73
CA TYR A 133 -14.74 -25.81 -12.16
C TYR A 133 -16.17 -26.34 -12.39
N MET A 134 -17.18 -25.47 -12.28
CA MET A 134 -18.58 -25.83 -12.57
C MET A 134 -18.76 -26.26 -14.03
N ILE A 135 -18.22 -25.51 -14.98
CA ILE A 135 -18.30 -25.85 -16.40
C ILE A 135 -17.60 -27.18 -16.69
N SER A 136 -16.39 -27.37 -16.14
CA SER A 136 -15.65 -28.63 -16.25
C SER A 136 -16.47 -29.82 -15.70
N GLY A 137 -17.09 -29.65 -14.52
CA GLY A 137 -17.96 -30.66 -13.93
C GLY A 137 -19.18 -30.99 -14.80
N ILE A 138 -19.80 -29.98 -15.42
CA ILE A 138 -20.95 -30.18 -16.33
C ILE A 138 -20.54 -30.98 -17.56
N VAL A 139 -19.40 -30.68 -18.18
CA VAL A 139 -18.89 -31.42 -19.35
C VAL A 139 -18.64 -32.88 -19.00
N LEU A 140 -18.01 -33.16 -17.86
CA LEU A 140 -17.77 -34.53 -17.38
C LEU A 140 -19.08 -35.29 -17.11
N LEU A 141 -20.07 -34.63 -16.53
CA LEU A 141 -21.39 -35.24 -16.29
C LEU A 141 -22.10 -35.58 -17.60
N PHE A 142 -22.06 -34.67 -18.59
CA PHE A 142 -22.63 -34.90 -19.91
C PHE A 142 -21.97 -36.08 -20.61
N GLU A 143 -20.65 -36.17 -20.57
CA GLU A 143 -19.93 -37.29 -21.16
C GLU A 143 -20.34 -38.61 -20.49
N ASN A 144 -20.40 -38.65 -19.16
CA ASN A 144 -20.76 -39.86 -18.42
C ASN A 144 -22.23 -40.28 -18.68
N LEU A 145 -23.15 -39.32 -18.75
CA LEU A 145 -24.54 -39.56 -19.14
C LEU A 145 -24.65 -40.04 -20.59
N HIS A 146 -23.92 -39.44 -21.52
CA HIS A 146 -23.91 -39.84 -22.92
C HIS A 146 -23.40 -41.28 -23.08
N TRP A 147 -22.31 -41.65 -22.41
CA TRP A 147 -21.84 -43.04 -22.40
C TRP A 147 -22.83 -44.00 -21.77
N LYS A 148 -23.54 -43.61 -20.71
CA LYS A 148 -24.52 -44.48 -20.05
C LYS A 148 -25.82 -44.66 -20.84
N TYR A 149 -26.24 -43.64 -21.59
CA TYR A 149 -27.54 -43.63 -22.29
C TYR A 149 -27.42 -44.00 -23.77
N PHE A 150 -26.34 -43.57 -24.44
CA PHE A 150 -26.07 -43.85 -25.85
C PHE A 150 -24.95 -44.88 -26.06
N GLY A 151 -24.09 -45.11 -25.07
CA GLY A 151 -23.07 -46.15 -25.11
C GLY A 151 -23.67 -47.54 -24.84
N VAL A 152 -23.96 -48.23 -25.94
CA VAL A 152 -24.21 -49.68 -26.03
C VAL A 152 -25.55 -50.16 -25.43
N SER A 153 -26.58 -50.15 -26.28
CA SER A 153 -27.54 -51.27 -26.31
C SER A 153 -26.77 -52.54 -26.71
N PRO A 154 -26.61 -53.56 -25.83
CA PRO A 154 -25.83 -54.76 -26.12
C PRO A 154 -26.55 -55.76 -27.06
N SER A 155 -27.46 -55.33 -27.93
CA SER A 155 -28.24 -56.23 -28.78
C SER A 155 -27.66 -56.47 -30.19
N LEU A 156 -26.60 -55.75 -30.59
CA LEU A 156 -26.04 -55.86 -31.95
C LEU A 156 -24.60 -56.40 -32.02
N THR A 157 -23.86 -56.46 -30.91
CA THR A 157 -22.48 -56.97 -30.91
C THR A 157 -22.38 -58.50 -30.85
N THR A 158 -23.44 -59.19 -30.44
CA THR A 158 -23.44 -60.67 -30.35
C THR A 158 -23.61 -61.39 -31.70
N LYS A 159 -23.95 -60.68 -32.79
CA LYS A 159 -24.12 -61.29 -34.12
C LYS A 159 -22.82 -61.46 -34.92
N TYR A 160 -21.74 -60.76 -34.56
CA TYR A 160 -20.46 -60.85 -35.27
C TYR A 160 -19.46 -61.83 -34.63
N TYR A 161 -19.75 -62.35 -33.44
CA TYR A 161 -18.88 -63.29 -32.72
C TYR A 161 -19.26 -64.76 -32.89
N ASN A 162 -20.35 -65.05 -33.63
CA ASN A 162 -20.90 -66.40 -33.79
C ASN A 162 -20.80 -66.93 -35.24
N ASN A 163 -19.99 -66.28 -36.09
CA ASN A 163 -19.69 -66.69 -37.46
C ASN A 163 -18.17 -66.57 -37.73
N GLN A 164 -17.38 -67.07 -36.80
CA GLN A 164 -15.97 -67.43 -36.98
C GLN A 164 -15.71 -68.71 -36.19
#